data_AF-A0A958YXG8-F1
#
_entry.id   AF-A0A958YXG8-F1
#
_cell.length_a   1.000
_cell.length_b   1.000
_cell.length_c   1.000
_cell.angle_alpha   90.00
_cell.angle_beta   90.00
_cell.angle_gamma   90.00
#
_symmetry.space_group_name_H-M   'P 1'
#
loop_
_entity.id
_entity.type
_entity.pdbx_description
1 polymer ?
#
loop_
_entity_poly.entity_id
_entity_poly.type
_entity_poly.pdbx_seq_one_letter_code
_entity_poly.pdbx_strand_id
1 'polypeptide(L)'
;GISTHEAHYFFLPLWNPTFSPNADHQGIIDWFTLLLGIIGVIGLTIHGANWVIFKTNSGLNKKLKSVIFMLNIVLLLLVVISVFVWHLIEPHPFENFINKPWLWIFPIITFTGLLGLFNIKKFKKDGLGFLFSSLFLFGGFATTAASIFPKLLPSSNNVNPSLTIYNVAAHEYGLSVGINWFIIAIILVIIYLFVQYRIFKGKLDDVGYGEH
;
A
#
# COMPACT_ATOMS: atom_id res chain seq x y z
N GLY A 1 -14.72 12.45 -5.64
CA GLY A 1 -16.09 12.15 -5.19
C GLY A 1 -16.96 13.39 -5.31
N ILE A 2 -18.28 13.25 -5.20
CA ILE A 2 -19.22 14.36 -5.35
C ILE A 2 -19.86 14.66 -4.00
N SER A 3 -19.72 15.90 -3.54
CA SER A 3 -20.48 16.39 -2.39
C SER A 3 -21.93 16.62 -2.82
N THR A 4 -22.88 16.01 -2.10
CA THR A 4 -24.28 15.94 -2.53
C THR A 4 -25.16 17.04 -1.96
N HIS A 5 -24.85 17.59 -0.77
CA HIS A 5 -25.71 18.60 -0.13
C HIS A 5 -24.95 19.63 0.73
N GLU A 6 -23.87 19.25 1.41
CA GLU A 6 -23.00 20.15 2.19
C GLU A 6 -21.53 19.83 1.87
N ALA A 7 -20.63 20.81 2.02
CA ALA A 7 -19.22 20.68 1.62
C ALA A 7 -18.49 19.47 2.22
N HIS A 8 -18.95 18.95 3.37
CA HIS A 8 -18.36 17.82 4.09
C HIS A 8 -19.02 16.46 3.81
N TYR A 9 -20.21 16.43 3.21
CA TYR A 9 -20.91 15.18 2.90
C TYR A 9 -20.60 14.73 1.47
N PHE A 10 -19.69 13.76 1.35
CA PHE A 10 -19.39 13.09 0.09
C PHE A 10 -20.19 11.79 -0.01
N PHE A 11 -20.92 11.62 -1.11
CA PHE A 11 -21.55 10.36 -1.45
C PHE A 11 -20.88 9.78 -2.70
N LEU A 12 -20.53 8.49 -2.62
CA LEU A 12 -20.25 7.67 -3.78
C LEU A 12 -21.14 6.42 -3.69
N PRO A 13 -21.81 6.03 -4.80
CA PRO A 13 -22.49 4.74 -4.83
C PRO A 13 -21.46 3.61 -4.72
N LEU A 14 -21.89 2.45 -4.22
CA LEU A 14 -20.98 1.30 -4.07
C LEU A 14 -20.37 0.86 -5.40
N TRP A 15 -21.14 0.86 -6.49
CA TRP A 15 -20.67 0.68 -7.87
C TRP A 15 -21.51 1.54 -8.83
N ASN A 16 -20.99 1.80 -10.04
CA ASN A 16 -21.78 2.32 -11.14
C ASN A 16 -22.12 1.17 -12.14
N PRO A 17 -23.23 1.23 -12.89
CA PRO A 17 -23.60 0.13 -13.80
C PRO A 17 -22.66 -0.04 -15.00
N THR A 18 -21.91 0.99 -15.37
CA THR A 18 -21.12 1.00 -16.61
C THR A 18 -19.68 0.54 -16.43
N PHE A 19 -19.13 0.63 -15.21
CA PHE A 19 -17.70 0.40 -14.91
C PHE A 19 -16.75 1.11 -15.89
N SER A 20 -17.22 2.19 -16.53
CA SER A 20 -16.50 2.85 -17.61
C SER A 20 -15.44 3.78 -17.06
N PRO A 21 -14.21 3.75 -17.61
CA PRO A 21 -13.20 4.78 -17.37
C PRO A 21 -13.69 6.21 -17.60
N ASN A 22 -14.66 6.36 -18.50
CA ASN A 22 -15.19 7.66 -18.92
C ASN A 22 -16.55 7.96 -18.27
N ALA A 23 -16.95 7.24 -17.22
CA ALA A 23 -18.19 7.53 -16.52
C ALA A 23 -18.10 8.89 -15.78
N ASP A 24 -19.15 9.70 -15.89
CA ASP A 24 -19.24 11.00 -15.20
C ASP A 24 -19.17 10.85 -13.67
N HIS A 25 -19.63 9.71 -13.15
CA HIS A 25 -19.63 9.36 -11.73
C HIS A 25 -19.07 7.95 -11.53
N GLN A 26 -17.97 7.85 -10.80
CA GLN A 26 -17.38 6.58 -10.40
C GLN A 26 -18.03 6.06 -9.11
N GLY A 27 -18.04 4.74 -8.94
CA GLY A 27 -18.43 4.07 -7.70
C GLY A 27 -17.25 3.84 -6.76
N ILE A 28 -17.49 3.37 -5.55
CA ILE A 28 -16.44 2.94 -4.61
C ILE A 28 -15.67 1.74 -5.20
N ILE A 29 -16.41 0.82 -5.80
CA ILE A 29 -15.89 -0.28 -6.63
C ILE A 29 -16.08 0.14 -8.08
N ASP A 30 -14.97 0.48 -8.72
CA ASP A 30 -14.86 0.87 -10.12
C ASP A 30 -13.66 0.13 -10.76
N TRP A 31 -13.45 0.35 -12.06
CA TRP A 31 -12.37 -0.29 -12.81
C TRP A 31 -10.96 0.04 -12.26
N PHE A 32 -10.76 1.23 -11.70
CA PHE A 32 -9.46 1.68 -11.20
C PHE A 32 -9.16 1.12 -9.81
N THR A 33 -10.14 1.17 -8.90
CA THR A 33 -10.08 0.56 -7.57
C THR A 33 -9.97 -0.96 -7.64
N LEU A 34 -10.60 -1.61 -8.63
CA LEU A 34 -10.38 -3.03 -8.93
C LEU A 34 -8.94 -3.31 -9.38
N LEU A 35 -8.36 -2.49 -10.26
CA LEU A 35 -6.95 -2.59 -10.64
C LEU A 35 -6.03 -2.49 -9.41
N LEU A 36 -6.24 -1.47 -8.56
CA LEU A 36 -5.48 -1.32 -7.32
C LEU A 36 -5.69 -2.49 -6.36
N GLY A 37 -6.92 -3.04 -6.30
CA GLY A 37 -7.24 -4.23 -5.52
C GLY A 37 -6.47 -5.46 -5.98
N ILE A 38 -6.38 -5.69 -7.30
CA ILE A 38 -5.58 -6.79 -7.87
C ILE A 38 -4.09 -6.61 -7.56
N ILE A 39 -3.56 -5.39 -7.68
CA ILE A 39 -2.18 -5.07 -7.26
C ILE A 39 -1.99 -5.42 -5.78
N GLY A 40 -2.93 -5.05 -4.92
CA GLY A 40 -2.92 -5.37 -3.50
C GLY A 40 -2.90 -6.88 -3.23
N VAL A 41 -3.79 -7.64 -3.88
CA VAL A 41 -3.86 -9.10 -3.74
C VAL A 41 -2.54 -9.76 -4.16
N ILE A 42 -1.98 -9.38 -5.31
CA ILE A 42 -0.72 -9.94 -5.81
C ILE A 42 0.45 -9.54 -4.91
N GLY A 43 0.54 -8.26 -4.52
CA GLY A 43 1.57 -7.74 -3.63
C GLY A 43 1.56 -8.44 -2.27
N LEU A 44 0.39 -8.61 -1.66
CA LEU A 44 0.24 -9.32 -0.39
C LEU A 44 0.50 -10.81 -0.51
N THR A 45 0.13 -11.43 -1.63
CA THR A 45 0.46 -12.84 -1.92
C THR A 45 1.98 -13.04 -2.00
N ILE A 46 2.68 -12.17 -2.72
CA ILE A 46 4.15 -12.17 -2.79
C ILE A 46 4.76 -11.95 -1.40
N HIS A 47 4.24 -11.01 -0.62
CA HIS A 47 4.72 -10.71 0.72
C HIS A 47 4.55 -11.91 1.67
N GLY A 48 3.37 -12.52 1.69
CA GLY A 48 3.08 -13.73 2.46
C GLY A 48 3.95 -14.92 2.05
N ALA A 49 4.14 -15.14 0.75
CA ALA A 49 5.03 -16.21 0.26
C ALA A 49 6.49 -15.99 0.70
N ASN A 50 6.97 -14.75 0.69
CA ASN A 50 8.29 -14.42 1.21
C ASN A 50 8.39 -14.60 2.73
N TRP A 51 7.32 -14.32 3.48
CA TRP A 51 7.28 -14.62 4.92
C TRP A 51 7.36 -16.12 5.18
N VAL A 52 6.65 -16.95 4.41
CA VAL A 52 6.74 -18.42 4.51
C VAL A 52 8.16 -18.91 4.22
N ILE A 53 8.80 -18.40 3.16
CA ILE A 53 10.22 -18.71 2.85
C ILE A 53 11.13 -18.29 4.01
N PHE A 54 10.89 -17.11 4.58
CA PHE A 54 11.68 -16.61 5.70
C PHE A 54 11.52 -17.49 6.94
N LYS A 55 10.31 -17.96 7.23
CA LYS A 55 9.96 -18.69 8.45
C LYS A 55 10.00 -20.21 8.36
N THR A 56 10.15 -20.81 7.19
CA THR A 56 10.15 -22.29 7.06
C THR A 56 11.38 -22.80 6.31
N ASN A 57 11.77 -24.06 6.54
CA ASN A 57 12.75 -24.83 5.76
C ASN A 57 12.03 -25.92 4.95
N SER A 58 10.94 -25.55 4.29
CA SER A 58 10.13 -26.48 3.52
C SER A 58 10.67 -26.71 2.11
N GLY A 59 10.45 -27.90 1.54
CA GLY A 59 10.66 -28.16 0.11
C GLY A 59 9.81 -27.25 -0.79
N LEU A 60 8.72 -26.70 -0.25
CA LEU A 60 7.83 -25.74 -0.92
C LEU A 60 8.53 -24.42 -1.24
N ASN A 61 9.57 -24.02 -0.49
CA ASN A 61 10.28 -22.75 -0.68
C ASN A 61 10.80 -22.56 -2.11
N LYS A 62 11.31 -23.62 -2.76
CA LYS A 62 11.80 -23.53 -4.15
C LYS A 62 10.68 -23.24 -5.15
N LYS A 63 9.50 -23.83 -4.91
CA LYS A 63 8.28 -23.56 -5.71
C LYS A 63 7.79 -22.14 -5.47
N LEU A 64 7.75 -21.69 -4.21
CA LEU A 64 7.36 -20.31 -3.86
C LEU A 64 8.27 -19.27 -4.52
N LYS A 65 9.59 -19.46 -4.53
CA LYS A 65 10.51 -18.55 -5.24
C LYS A 65 10.21 -18.45 -6.73
N SER A 66 9.72 -19.53 -7.35
CA SER A 66 9.33 -19.53 -8.76
C SER A 66 7.98 -18.84 -8.99
N VAL A 67 7.01 -19.08 -8.11
CA VAL A 67 5.70 -18.39 -8.13
C VAL A 67 5.87 -16.89 -7.91
N ILE A 68 6.68 -16.49 -6.92
CA ILE A 68 7.00 -15.09 -6.63
C ILE A 68 7.59 -14.42 -7.87
N PHE A 69 8.56 -15.06 -8.54
CA PHE A 69 9.17 -14.49 -9.75
C PHE A 69 8.13 -14.24 -10.85
N MET A 70 7.23 -15.20 -11.10
CA MET A 70 6.14 -15.05 -12.06
C MET A 70 5.16 -13.94 -11.66
N LEU A 71 4.71 -13.95 -10.42
CA LEU A 71 3.81 -12.92 -9.89
C LEU A 71 4.46 -11.53 -9.91
N ASN A 72 5.77 -11.42 -9.73
CA ASN A 72 6.49 -10.15 -9.77
C ASN A 72 6.53 -9.54 -11.18
N ILE A 73 6.54 -10.38 -12.24
CA ILE A 73 6.36 -9.90 -13.62
C ILE A 73 4.97 -9.30 -13.79
N VAL A 74 3.93 -10.01 -13.34
CA VAL A 74 2.55 -9.52 -13.40
C VAL A 74 2.40 -8.23 -12.60
N LEU A 75 2.96 -8.20 -11.38
CA LEU A 75 2.95 -7.02 -10.52
C LEU A 75 3.64 -5.82 -11.19
N LEU A 76 4.80 -6.03 -11.83
CA LEU A 76 5.50 -4.97 -12.56
C LEU A 76 4.62 -4.40 -13.67
N LEU A 77 3.99 -5.26 -14.48
CA LEU A 77 3.08 -4.83 -15.54
C LEU A 77 1.91 -4.02 -14.98
N LEU A 78 1.27 -4.51 -13.91
CA LEU A 78 0.15 -3.82 -13.29
C LEU A 78 0.56 -2.48 -12.67
N VAL A 79 1.75 -2.37 -12.08
CA VAL A 79 2.27 -1.12 -11.53
C VAL A 79 2.56 -0.11 -12.63
N VAL A 80 3.15 -0.55 -13.75
CA VAL A 80 3.36 0.34 -14.92
C VAL A 80 2.02 0.83 -15.48
N ILE A 81 1.05 -0.07 -15.62
CA ILE A 81 -0.31 0.28 -16.05
C ILE A 81 -0.94 1.26 -15.05
N SER A 82 -0.82 1.04 -13.73
CA SER A 82 -1.42 1.92 -12.74
C SER A 82 -0.79 3.31 -12.74
N VAL A 83 0.53 3.42 -12.95
CA VAL A 83 1.21 4.73 -13.06
C VAL A 83 0.75 5.47 -14.32
N PHE A 84 0.63 4.76 -15.44
CA PHE A 84 0.11 5.35 -16.67
C PHE A 84 -1.34 5.82 -16.51
N VAL A 85 -2.20 4.98 -15.94
CA VAL A 85 -3.60 5.32 -15.65
C VAL A 85 -3.70 6.51 -14.68
N TRP A 86 -2.88 6.53 -13.63
CA TRP A 86 -2.85 7.65 -12.68
C TRP A 86 -2.54 8.98 -13.37
N HIS A 87 -1.65 8.98 -14.36
CA HIS A 87 -1.35 10.18 -15.16
C HIS A 87 -2.51 10.63 -16.05
N LEU A 88 -3.43 9.74 -16.41
CA LEU A 88 -4.64 10.09 -17.14
C LEU A 88 -5.74 10.64 -16.23
N ILE A 89 -5.82 10.15 -14.98
CA ILE A 89 -6.86 10.50 -14.02
C ILE A 89 -6.54 11.80 -13.27
N GLU A 90 -5.32 11.90 -12.71
CA GLU A 90 -4.88 13.10 -12.00
C GLU A 90 -4.09 13.99 -12.98
N PRO A 91 -4.47 15.25 -13.21
CA PRO A 91 -3.77 16.14 -14.14
C PRO A 91 -2.31 16.44 -13.76
N HIS A 92 -2.01 16.44 -12.46
CA HIS A 92 -0.72 16.87 -11.91
C HIS A 92 -0.12 15.86 -10.91
N PRO A 93 0.04 14.58 -11.29
CA PRO A 93 0.39 13.50 -10.37
C PRO A 93 1.82 13.63 -9.82
N PHE A 94 2.68 14.37 -10.54
CA PHE A 94 4.09 14.55 -10.23
C PHE A 94 4.42 15.91 -9.59
N GLU A 95 3.44 16.80 -9.45
CA GLU A 95 3.66 18.18 -8.99
C GLU A 95 4.37 18.22 -7.62
N ASN A 96 3.92 17.40 -6.67
CA ASN A 96 4.55 17.32 -5.35
C ASN A 96 6.01 16.86 -5.42
N PHE A 97 6.33 15.92 -6.31
CA PHE A 97 7.69 15.41 -6.46
C PHE A 97 8.62 16.43 -7.14
N ILE A 98 8.08 17.28 -8.01
CA ILE A 98 8.81 18.39 -8.62
C ILE A 98 9.06 19.50 -7.59
N ASN A 99 8.02 19.89 -6.85
CA ASN A 99 8.09 20.96 -5.85
C ASN A 99 8.91 20.56 -4.61
N LYS A 100 8.92 19.28 -4.25
CA LYS A 100 9.65 18.72 -3.11
C LYS A 100 10.46 17.49 -3.55
N PRO A 101 11.65 17.68 -4.15
CA PRO A 101 12.42 16.58 -4.73
C PRO A 101 12.80 15.46 -3.75
N TRP A 102 12.86 15.72 -2.44
CA TRP A 102 13.12 14.68 -1.45
C TRP A 102 12.03 13.59 -1.42
N LEU A 103 10.80 13.89 -1.87
CA LEU A 103 9.69 12.92 -1.96
C LEU A 103 9.98 11.78 -2.95
N TRP A 104 10.93 11.94 -3.87
CA TRP A 104 11.37 10.87 -4.78
C TRP A 104 11.92 9.64 -4.05
N ILE A 105 12.29 9.78 -2.77
CA ILE A 105 12.68 8.64 -1.94
C ILE A 105 11.60 7.55 -1.91
N PHE A 106 10.31 7.90 -1.90
CA PHE A 106 9.23 6.92 -1.82
C PHE A 106 9.07 6.09 -3.11
N PRO A 107 9.03 6.70 -4.32
CA PRO A 107 9.10 5.94 -5.57
C PRO A 107 10.35 5.07 -5.66
N ILE A 108 11.51 5.60 -5.27
CA ILE A 108 12.78 4.85 -5.30
C ILE A 108 12.70 3.62 -4.39
N ILE A 109 12.14 3.74 -3.18
CA ILE A 109 11.92 2.60 -2.28
C ILE A 109 10.98 1.57 -2.93
N THR A 110 9.88 2.03 -3.54
CA THR A 110 8.91 1.17 -4.24
C THR A 110 9.58 0.34 -5.32
N PHE A 111 10.28 1.00 -6.24
CA PHE A 111 10.94 0.36 -7.38
C PHE A 111 12.13 -0.50 -6.93
N THR A 112 12.84 -0.11 -5.86
CA THR A 112 13.88 -0.94 -5.25
C THR A 112 13.29 -2.26 -4.74
N GLY A 113 12.15 -2.21 -4.06
CA GLY A 113 11.39 -3.39 -3.63
C GLY A 113 10.99 -4.28 -4.80
N LEU A 114 10.32 -3.69 -5.79
CA LEU A 114 9.79 -4.39 -6.96
C LEU A 114 10.88 -5.01 -7.83
N LEU A 115 11.92 -4.24 -8.16
CA LEU A 115 13.02 -4.72 -9.00
C LEU A 115 13.93 -5.70 -8.24
N GLY A 116 14.11 -5.50 -6.94
CA GLY A 116 14.88 -6.40 -6.10
C GLY A 116 14.31 -7.82 -6.08
N LEU A 117 12.98 -7.97 -6.12
CA LEU A 117 12.30 -9.27 -6.14
C LEU A 117 12.59 -10.12 -7.39
N PHE A 118 13.07 -9.56 -8.51
CA PHE A 118 13.55 -10.38 -9.64
C PHE A 118 14.76 -11.24 -9.27
N ASN A 119 15.50 -10.88 -8.22
CA ASN A 119 16.61 -11.66 -7.70
C ASN A 119 16.20 -12.73 -6.67
N ILE A 120 14.89 -12.97 -6.46
CA ILE A 120 14.38 -13.90 -5.44
C ILE A 120 15.00 -15.31 -5.52
N LYS A 121 15.26 -15.81 -6.74
CA LYS A 121 15.87 -17.13 -6.97
C LYS A 121 17.36 -17.18 -6.57
N LYS A 122 18.03 -16.02 -6.52
CA LYS A 122 19.46 -15.87 -6.18
C LYS A 122 19.69 -15.58 -4.69
N PHE A 123 18.65 -15.19 -3.94
CA PHE A 123 18.79 -14.87 -2.53
C PHE A 123 19.16 -16.11 -1.70
N LYS A 124 20.34 -16.04 -1.08
CA LYS A 124 20.85 -17.03 -0.11
C LYS A 124 20.26 -16.80 1.29
N LYS A 125 19.97 -15.55 1.65
CA LYS A 125 19.34 -15.19 2.92
C LYS A 125 17.84 -15.08 2.71
N ASP A 126 17.07 -15.92 3.39
CA ASP A 126 15.62 -16.01 3.19
C ASP A 126 14.86 -14.73 3.57
N GLY A 127 15.42 -13.89 4.45
CA GLY A 127 14.82 -12.61 4.83
C GLY A 127 14.88 -11.51 3.76
N LEU A 128 15.72 -11.64 2.73
CA LEU A 128 15.85 -10.60 1.70
C LEU A 128 14.59 -10.46 0.86
N GLY A 129 13.96 -11.57 0.49
CA GLY A 129 12.70 -11.53 -0.26
C GLY A 129 11.60 -10.81 0.52
N PHE A 130 11.51 -11.08 1.83
CA PHE A 130 10.59 -10.39 2.73
C PHE A 130 10.88 -8.89 2.77
N LEU A 131 12.14 -8.49 2.98
CA LEU A 131 12.55 -7.09 2.98
C LEU A 131 12.16 -6.35 1.68
N PHE A 132 12.48 -6.90 0.51
CA PHE A 132 12.15 -6.25 -0.77
C PHE A 132 10.64 -6.14 -0.99
N SER A 133 9.86 -7.17 -0.61
CA SER A 133 8.39 -7.07 -0.65
C SER A 133 7.83 -6.01 0.32
N SER A 134 8.42 -5.85 1.52
CA SER A 134 8.05 -4.78 2.45
C SER A 134 8.38 -3.39 1.91
N LEU A 135 9.56 -3.23 1.27
CA LEU A 135 9.94 -1.97 0.63
C LEU A 135 8.96 -1.61 -0.50
N PHE A 136 8.52 -2.59 -1.30
CA PHE A 136 7.50 -2.36 -2.32
C PHE A 136 6.19 -1.86 -1.71
N LEU A 137 5.66 -2.53 -0.68
CA LEU A 137 4.39 -2.16 -0.05
C LEU A 137 4.46 -0.79 0.64
N PHE A 138 5.49 -0.58 1.47
CA PHE A 138 5.68 0.69 2.18
C PHE A 138 5.94 1.84 1.21
N GLY A 139 6.87 1.65 0.27
CA GLY A 139 7.18 2.64 -0.75
C GLY A 139 5.96 2.99 -1.59
N GLY A 140 5.21 1.99 -2.06
CA GLY A 140 4.03 2.19 -2.91
C GLY A 140 2.96 3.01 -2.20
N PHE A 141 2.65 2.64 -0.95
CA PHE A 141 1.70 3.39 -0.13
C PHE A 141 2.17 4.83 0.13
N ALA A 142 3.43 5.00 0.54
CA ALA A 142 4.00 6.32 0.80
C ALA A 142 4.09 7.19 -0.46
N THR A 143 4.36 6.60 -1.63
CA THR A 143 4.38 7.27 -2.93
C THR A 143 3.01 7.81 -3.29
N THR A 144 1.97 7.00 -3.15
CA THR A 144 0.59 7.44 -3.41
C THR A 144 0.21 8.57 -2.47
N ALA A 145 0.49 8.43 -1.17
CA ALA A 145 0.23 9.49 -0.19
C ALA A 145 0.98 10.79 -0.51
N ALA A 146 2.25 10.69 -0.90
CA ALA A 146 3.06 11.84 -1.32
C ALA A 146 2.55 12.49 -2.61
N SER A 147 1.99 11.71 -3.54
CA SER A 147 1.42 12.21 -4.80
C SER A 147 0.17 13.05 -4.55
N ILE A 148 -0.75 12.59 -3.69
CA ILE A 148 -2.04 13.27 -3.46
C ILE A 148 -2.00 14.35 -2.37
N PHE A 149 -0.96 14.38 -1.52
CA PHE A 149 -0.83 15.36 -0.44
C PHE A 149 -1.00 16.81 -0.97
N PRO A 150 -1.71 17.72 -0.28
CA PRO A 150 -2.40 17.57 0.99
C PRO A 150 -3.86 17.08 0.87
N LYS A 151 -4.30 16.68 -0.32
CA LYS A 151 -5.66 16.19 -0.56
C LYS A 151 -5.80 14.79 0.05
N LEU A 152 -6.88 14.59 0.82
CA LEU A 152 -7.31 13.28 1.30
C LEU A 152 -8.39 12.71 0.37
N LEU A 153 -9.27 13.57 -0.14
CA LEU A 153 -10.30 13.20 -1.11
C LEU A 153 -10.45 14.32 -2.15
N PRO A 154 -9.95 14.13 -3.38
CA PRO A 154 -10.15 15.09 -4.46
C PRO A 154 -11.64 15.25 -4.81
N SER A 155 -12.06 16.52 -4.97
CA SER A 155 -13.38 16.84 -5.52
C SER A 155 -13.36 16.68 -7.03
N SER A 156 -14.42 16.09 -7.58
CA SER A 156 -14.60 15.93 -9.03
C SER A 156 -15.52 16.99 -9.64
N ASN A 157 -15.89 18.02 -8.87
CA ASN A 157 -16.74 19.12 -9.35
C ASN A 157 -16.16 20.49 -8.94
N ASN A 158 -16.71 21.55 -9.54
CA ASN A 158 -16.29 22.94 -9.29
C ASN A 158 -17.09 23.64 -8.19
N VAL A 159 -18.04 22.94 -7.56
CA VAL A 159 -18.94 23.52 -6.56
C VAL A 159 -18.31 23.43 -5.17
N ASN A 160 -17.73 22.27 -4.84
CA ASN A 160 -17.13 22.01 -3.54
C ASN A 160 -15.62 21.78 -3.68
N PRO A 161 -14.78 22.37 -2.80
CA PRO A 161 -13.35 22.16 -2.82
C PRO A 161 -13.00 20.71 -2.42
N SER A 162 -11.77 20.30 -2.74
CA SER A 162 -11.24 19.00 -2.29
C SER A 162 -11.14 18.95 -0.76
N LEU A 163 -11.31 17.77 -0.18
CA LEU A 163 -11.00 17.55 1.23
C LEU A 163 -9.49 17.43 1.39
N THR A 164 -8.93 18.29 2.21
CA THR A 164 -7.50 18.39 2.51
C THR A 164 -7.28 18.26 4.01
N ILE A 165 -6.06 17.92 4.42
CA ILE A 165 -5.72 17.86 5.85
C ILE A 165 -6.05 19.16 6.61
N TYR A 166 -6.17 20.31 5.93
CA TYR A 166 -6.41 21.61 6.55
C TYR A 166 -7.90 21.91 6.76
N ASN A 167 -8.78 21.41 5.89
CA ASN A 167 -10.23 21.70 5.97
C ASN A 167 -11.06 20.55 6.56
N VAL A 168 -10.47 19.38 6.80
CA VAL A 168 -11.12 18.26 7.51
C VAL A 168 -10.39 17.81 8.78
N ALA A 169 -9.37 18.56 9.22
CA ALA A 169 -8.74 18.28 10.51
C ALA A 169 -9.76 18.39 11.66
N ALA A 170 -9.63 17.51 12.64
CA ALA A 170 -10.32 17.66 13.91
C ALA A 170 -9.90 18.96 14.63
N HIS A 171 -10.74 19.44 15.54
CA HIS A 171 -10.38 20.57 16.41
C HIS A 171 -9.07 20.31 17.16
N GLU A 172 -8.32 21.38 17.40
CA GLU A 172 -6.98 21.35 18.00
C GLU A 172 -6.92 20.54 19.29
N TYR A 173 -7.92 20.71 20.17
CA TYR A 173 -8.03 19.91 21.40
C TYR A 173 -8.08 18.41 21.12
N GLY A 174 -8.93 17.97 20.19
CA GLY A 174 -9.05 16.56 19.82
C GLY A 174 -7.76 16.02 19.19
N LEU A 175 -7.09 16.82 18.36
CA LEU A 175 -5.82 16.46 17.76
C LEU A 175 -4.70 16.32 18.81
N SER A 176 -4.65 17.24 19.78
CA SER A 176 -3.68 17.24 20.89
C SER A 176 -3.88 16.04 21.82
N VAL A 177 -5.13 15.71 22.18
CA VAL A 177 -5.44 14.49 22.94
C VAL A 177 -5.08 13.24 22.13
N GLY A 178 -5.40 13.23 20.83
CA GLY A 178 -5.11 12.14 19.92
C GLY A 178 -3.62 11.84 19.80
N ILE A 179 -2.77 12.86 19.62
CA ILE A 179 -1.32 12.66 19.49
C ILE A 179 -0.68 12.13 20.77
N ASN A 180 -1.14 12.59 21.94
CA ASN A 180 -0.66 12.10 23.23
C ASN A 180 -0.96 10.60 23.41
N TRP A 181 -2.20 10.18 23.11
CA TRP A 181 -2.57 8.77 23.14
C TRP A 181 -1.86 7.93 22.09
N PHE A 182 -1.66 8.49 20.89
CA PHE A 182 -0.98 7.80 19.80
C PHE A 182 0.48 7.48 20.14
N ILE A 183 1.19 8.37 20.86
CA ILE A 183 2.55 8.10 21.34
C ILE A 183 2.56 6.89 22.27
N ILE A 184 1.64 6.83 23.24
CA ILE A 184 1.52 5.69 24.16
C ILE A 184 1.22 4.41 23.38
N ALA A 185 0.26 4.44 22.46
CA ALA A 185 -0.12 3.30 21.63
C ALA A 185 1.06 2.79 20.78
N ILE A 186 1.82 3.68 20.13
CA ILE A 186 3.02 3.32 19.37
C ILE A 186 4.05 2.62 20.24
N ILE A 187 4.31 3.13 21.45
CA ILE A 187 5.28 2.51 22.37
C ILE A 187 4.83 1.08 22.71
N LEU A 188 3.56 0.89 23.04
CA LEU A 188 3.01 -0.43 23.33
C LEU A 188 3.09 -1.37 22.13
N VAL A 189 2.78 -0.90 20.92
CA VAL A 189 2.90 -1.67 19.68
C VAL A 189 4.34 -2.06 19.41
N ILE A 190 5.31 -1.15 19.62
CA ILE A 190 6.74 -1.46 19.45
C ILE A 190 7.20 -2.52 20.44
N ILE A 191 6.81 -2.41 21.72
CA ILE A 191 7.13 -3.42 22.74
C ILE A 191 6.53 -4.78 22.34
N TYR A 192 5.26 -4.80 21.96
CA TYR A 192 4.58 -6.01 21.51
C TYR A 192 5.30 -6.64 20.32
N LEU A 193 5.61 -5.87 19.27
CA LEU A 193 6.33 -6.36 18.10
C LEU A 193 7.72 -6.87 18.49
N PHE A 194 8.46 -6.14 19.33
CA PHE A 194 9.78 -6.59 19.79
C PHE A 194 9.72 -7.94 20.51
N VAL A 195 8.77 -8.10 21.44
CA VAL A 195 8.54 -9.35 22.16
C VAL A 195 8.14 -10.46 21.20
N GLN A 196 7.18 -10.21 20.31
CA GLN A 196 6.72 -11.18 19.31
C GLN A 196 7.87 -11.65 18.41
N TYR A 197 8.64 -10.73 17.82
CA TYR A 197 9.77 -11.07 16.96
C TYR A 197 10.89 -11.80 17.71
N ARG A 198 11.07 -11.52 19.01
CA ARG A 198 12.02 -12.22 19.86
C ARG A 198 11.57 -13.65 20.18
N ILE A 199 10.30 -13.85 20.51
CA ILE A 199 9.71 -15.16 20.83
C ILE A 199 9.70 -16.05 19.59
N PHE A 200 9.22 -15.54 18.45
CA PHE A 200 9.15 -16.28 17.19
C PHE A 200 10.42 -16.15 16.34
N LYS A 201 11.58 -15.99 16.98
CA LYS A 201 12.86 -15.92 16.29
C LYS A 201 13.25 -17.33 15.81
N GLY A 202 13.70 -17.41 14.56
CA GLY A 202 14.07 -18.67 13.93
C GLY A 202 13.00 -19.19 12.98
N LYS A 203 13.15 -20.45 12.61
CA LYS A 203 12.28 -21.17 11.71
C LYS A 203 11.17 -21.85 12.52
N LEU A 204 9.97 -21.94 11.95
CA LEU A 204 8.77 -22.44 12.61
C LEU A 204 8.55 -23.94 12.37
N ASP A 205 9.52 -24.64 11.77
CA ASP A 205 9.37 -26.05 11.38
C ASP A 205 9.29 -26.99 12.60
N ASP A 206 9.89 -26.60 13.73
CA ASP A 206 10.01 -27.42 14.95
C ASP A 206 9.04 -27.01 16.07
N VAL A 207 8.11 -26.07 15.79
CA VAL A 207 7.08 -25.72 16.76
C VAL A 207 6.07 -26.86 16.76
N GLY A 208 6.21 -27.78 17.71
CA GLY A 208 5.27 -28.87 17.90
C GLY A 208 3.85 -28.30 17.93
N TYR A 209 3.01 -28.72 17.00
CA TYR A 209 1.57 -28.55 17.16
C TYR A 209 1.23 -29.28 18.44
N GLY A 210 0.96 -28.53 19.51
CA GLY A 210 0.62 -29.12 20.79
C GLY A 210 -0.49 -30.13 20.55
N GLU A 211 -0.29 -31.36 21.04
CA GLU A 211 -1.40 -32.26 21.30
C GLU A 211 -2.33 -31.52 22.28
N HIS A 212 -3.42 -30.99 21.73
CA HIS A 212 -4.61 -30.57 22.43
C HIS A 212 -5.76 -31.42 21.90
#